data_AF-A0A5C6DD07-F1
#
_entry.id   AF-A0A5C6DD07-F1
#
_cell.length_a   1.000
_cell.length_b   1.000
_cell.length_c   1.000
_cell.angle_alpha   90.00
_cell.angle_beta   90.00
_cell.angle_gamma   90.00
#
_symmetry.space_group_name_H-M   'P 1'
#
loop_
_entity.id
_entity.type
_entity.pdbx_description
1 polymer ?
#
loop_
_entity_poly.entity_id
_entity_poly.type
_entity_poly.pdbx_seq_one_letter_code
_entity_poly.pdbx_strand_id
1 'polypeptide(L)'
;MPASTELTIGYFTVIFDDRTGWTGGLLVLNRGGRPVEFQCTLPVRPSRAHEILFGATLRDHLIGEVIGPMLIKKCRTPLSLVCCDQIEALVLGSTAGVPVALVTEAAEEEEGPIRSDMLVGATSVKLVNASLQVPIENAAAIEAIADRFVDLPDAVEPFERIREAIREAQSQIARAG
;
A
#
# COMPACT_ATOMS: atom_id res chain seq x y z
N MET A 1 -30.30 -8.87 12.00
CA MET A 1 -29.91 -8.35 10.69
C MET A 1 -28.42 -8.62 10.53
N PRO A 2 -27.93 -9.14 9.39
CA PRO A 2 -26.48 -9.17 9.19
C PRO A 2 -26.00 -7.71 9.20
N ALA A 3 -24.94 -7.43 9.97
CA ALA A 3 -24.29 -6.14 9.93
C ALA A 3 -23.91 -5.87 8.47
N SER A 4 -24.31 -4.72 7.91
CA SER A 4 -23.73 -4.28 6.65
C SER A 4 -22.24 -4.16 6.90
N THR A 5 -21.43 -5.09 6.37
CA THR A 5 -19.98 -5.01 6.45
C THR A 5 -19.60 -3.68 5.81
N GLU A 6 -19.12 -2.72 6.60
CA GLU A 6 -18.71 -1.43 6.08
C GLU A 6 -17.62 -1.66 5.03
N LEU A 7 -17.81 -1.08 3.86
CA LEU A 7 -16.84 -1.18 2.78
C LEU A 7 -15.61 -0.37 3.16
N THR A 8 -14.44 -1.02 3.18
CA THR A 8 -13.18 -0.37 3.50
C THR A 8 -12.13 -0.56 2.42
N ILE A 9 -11.24 0.41 2.32
CA ILE A 9 -10.11 0.45 1.41
C ILE A 9 -8.82 0.60 2.22
N GLY A 10 -7.81 -0.19 1.90
CA GLY A 10 -6.49 -0.12 2.50
C GLY A 10 -5.55 0.73 1.65
N TYR A 11 -4.66 1.46 2.29
CA TYR A 11 -3.54 2.17 1.69
C TYR A 11 -2.25 1.63 2.29
N PHE A 12 -1.36 1.14 1.43
CA PHE A 12 -0.12 0.49 1.81
C PHE A 12 1.08 1.21 1.17
N THR A 13 2.06 1.58 1.98
CA THR A 13 3.34 2.14 1.52
C THR A 13 4.46 1.72 2.47
N VAL A 14 5.69 1.69 1.96
CA VAL A 14 6.90 1.39 2.71
C VAL A 14 7.91 2.51 2.55
N ILE A 15 8.40 3.02 3.68
CA ILE A 15 9.39 4.09 3.74
C ILE A 15 10.74 3.50 4.13
N PHE A 16 11.78 3.94 3.44
CA PHE A 16 13.16 3.66 3.83
C PHE A 16 13.79 4.90 4.44
N ASP A 17 14.42 4.73 5.59
CA ASP A 17 15.26 5.75 6.24
C ASP A 17 16.59 5.09 6.65
N ASP A 18 17.72 5.70 6.31
CA ASP A 18 19.06 5.14 6.58
C ASP A 18 19.28 4.85 8.08
N ARG A 19 18.66 5.65 8.96
CA ARG A 19 18.87 5.58 10.41
C ARG A 19 17.97 4.58 11.11
N THR A 20 16.82 4.23 10.55
CA THR A 20 15.84 3.35 11.19
C THR A 20 15.61 2.06 10.39
N GLY A 21 15.75 2.10 9.06
CA GLY A 21 15.51 0.98 8.15
C GLY A 21 14.17 1.12 7.43
N TRP A 22 13.60 -0.02 7.02
CA TRP A 22 12.36 -0.08 6.26
C TRP A 22 11.16 -0.15 7.19
N THR A 23 10.20 0.76 7.03
CA THR A 23 8.98 0.78 7.83
C THR A 23 7.76 0.79 6.92
N GLY A 24 6.91 -0.23 7.03
CA GLY A 24 5.64 -0.25 6.31
C GLY A 24 4.51 0.35 7.11
N GLY A 25 3.54 0.91 6.42
CA GLY A 25 2.26 1.32 6.99
C GLY A 25 1.09 0.80 6.17
N LEU A 26 0.00 0.44 6.86
CA LEU A 26 -1.29 0.09 6.29
C LEU A 26 -2.37 0.94 6.98
N LEU A 27 -2.96 1.87 6.24
CA LEU A 27 -4.07 2.70 6.69
C LEU A 27 -5.37 2.20 6.06
N VAL A 28 -6.34 1.86 6.89
CA VAL A 28 -7.67 1.42 6.45
C VAL A 28 -8.65 2.55 6.61
N LEU A 29 -9.33 2.90 5.52
CA LEU A 29 -10.34 3.96 5.49
C LEU A 29 -11.72 3.37 5.19
N ASN A 30 -12.76 3.99 5.74
CA ASN A 30 -14.12 3.75 5.26
C ASN A 30 -14.37 4.51 3.94
N ARG A 31 -15.57 4.35 3.37
CA ARG A 31 -15.96 4.97 2.08
C ARG A 31 -15.82 6.48 2.03
N GLY A 32 -15.91 7.17 3.17
CA GLY A 32 -15.78 8.63 3.26
C GLY A 32 -14.39 9.11 3.67
N GLY A 33 -13.36 8.25 3.57
CA GLY A 33 -11.97 8.61 3.87
C GLY A 33 -11.62 8.69 5.36
N ARG A 34 -12.53 8.30 6.27
CA ARG A 34 -12.24 8.32 7.71
C ARG A 34 -11.40 7.11 8.10
N PRO A 35 -10.31 7.31 8.89
CA PRO A 35 -9.52 6.19 9.39
C PRO A 35 -10.33 5.26 10.28
N VAL A 36 -10.26 3.96 9.98
CA VAL A 36 -10.87 2.87 10.74
C VAL A 36 -9.80 2.09 11.50
N GLU A 37 -8.69 1.80 10.84
CA GLU A 37 -7.56 1.07 11.41
C GLU A 37 -6.25 1.63 10.84
N PHE A 38 -5.19 1.66 11.65
CA PHE A 38 -3.84 1.93 11.18
C PHE A 38 -2.86 0.94 11.81
N GLN A 39 -2.01 0.34 10.99
CA GLN A 39 -0.93 -0.54 11.41
C GLN A 39 0.37 -0.03 10.79
N CYS A 40 1.46 -0.08 11.56
CA CYS A 40 2.81 0.03 11.01
C CYS A 40 3.69 -1.10 11.55
N THR A 41 4.75 -1.42 10.81
CA THR A 41 5.78 -2.36 11.29
C THR A 41 6.75 -1.65 12.22
N LEU A 42 7.46 -2.42 13.06
CA LEU A 42 8.73 -1.92 13.56
C LEU A 42 9.71 -1.78 12.38
N PRO A 43 10.75 -0.93 12.50
CA PRO A 43 11.73 -0.80 11.43
C PRO A 43 12.43 -2.14 11.17
N VAL A 44 12.38 -2.58 9.91
CA VAL A 44 13.00 -3.80 9.40
C VAL A 44 14.36 -3.44 8.83
N ARG A 45 15.41 -4.10 9.35
CA ARG A 45 16.77 -3.98 8.83
C ARG A 45 17.23 -5.30 8.23
N PRO A 46 17.42 -5.37 6.90
CA PRO A 46 18.06 -6.54 6.32
C PRO A 46 19.47 -6.69 6.89
N SER A 47 19.91 -7.93 7.07
CA SER A 47 21.30 -8.19 7.45
C SER A 47 22.21 -7.90 6.27
N ARG A 48 23.51 -7.66 6.54
CA ARG A 48 24.50 -7.50 5.46
C ARG A 48 24.52 -8.70 4.50
N ALA A 49 24.27 -9.90 5.01
CA ALA A 49 24.16 -11.09 4.19
C ALA A 49 22.94 -11.01 3.26
N HIS A 50 21.77 -10.59 3.75
CA HIS A 50 20.59 -10.38 2.91
C HIS A 50 20.82 -9.31 1.85
N GLU A 51 21.45 -8.18 2.20
CA GLU A 51 21.79 -7.14 1.23
C GLU A 51 22.65 -7.67 0.08
N ILE A 52 23.67 -8.48 0.40
CA ILE A 52 24.57 -9.07 -0.61
C ILE A 52 23.83 -10.11 -1.46
N LEU A 53 23.01 -10.96 -0.84
CA LEU A 53 22.36 -12.08 -1.52
C LEU A 53 21.20 -11.64 -2.41
N PHE A 54 20.40 -10.67 -1.97
CA PHE A 54 19.26 -10.17 -2.73
C PHE A 54 19.67 -9.08 -3.73
N GLY A 55 20.69 -8.27 -3.39
CA GLY A 55 21.18 -7.22 -4.29
C GLY A 55 20.04 -6.32 -4.79
N ALA A 56 19.85 -6.28 -6.10
CA ALA A 56 18.83 -5.44 -6.73
C ALA A 56 17.38 -5.84 -6.37
N THR A 57 17.12 -7.09 -5.98
CA THR A 57 15.77 -7.57 -5.64
C THR A 57 15.42 -7.40 -4.16
N LEU A 58 16.29 -6.74 -3.39
CA LEU A 58 16.09 -6.54 -1.96
C LEU A 58 14.81 -5.72 -1.68
N ARG A 59 14.54 -4.69 -2.50
CA ARG A 59 13.36 -3.84 -2.37
C ARG A 59 12.08 -4.65 -2.61
N ASP A 60 12.04 -5.41 -3.70
CA ASP A 60 10.94 -6.33 -4.04
C ASP A 60 10.63 -7.29 -2.88
N HIS A 61 11.67 -7.94 -2.36
CA HIS A 61 11.54 -8.88 -1.25
C HIS A 61 11.00 -8.20 0.02
N LEU A 62 11.57 -7.04 0.39
CA LEU A 62 11.17 -6.34 1.62
C LEU A 62 9.72 -5.85 1.53
N ILE A 63 9.33 -5.22 0.42
CA ILE A 63 8.00 -4.64 0.25
C ILE A 63 6.95 -5.74 0.06
N GLY A 64 7.15 -6.61 -0.95
CA GLY A 64 6.15 -7.57 -1.40
C GLY A 64 6.09 -8.87 -0.60
N GLU A 65 7.20 -9.30 0.01
CA GLU A 65 7.28 -10.64 0.64
C GLU A 65 7.47 -10.60 2.17
N VAL A 66 7.97 -9.49 2.72
CA VAL A 66 8.19 -9.34 4.16
C VAL A 66 7.17 -8.41 4.80
N ILE A 67 7.16 -7.13 4.41
CA ILE A 67 6.40 -6.08 5.08
C ILE A 67 4.91 -6.14 4.71
N GLY A 68 4.61 -6.24 3.42
CA GLY A 68 3.23 -6.33 2.92
C GLY A 68 2.42 -7.47 3.55
N PRO A 69 2.90 -8.74 3.49
CA PRO A 69 2.16 -9.85 4.07
C PRO A 69 2.00 -9.74 5.59
N MET A 70 3.00 -9.18 6.29
CA MET A 70 2.93 -8.93 7.73
C MET A 70 1.78 -7.98 8.08
N LEU A 71 1.67 -6.86 7.38
CA LEU A 71 0.63 -5.85 7.63
C LEU A 71 -0.76 -6.35 7.24
N ILE A 72 -0.89 -7.00 6.08
CA ILE A 72 -2.19 -7.55 5.65
C ILE A 72 -2.67 -8.63 6.63
N LYS A 73 -1.79 -9.53 7.08
CA LYS A 73 -2.15 -10.56 8.07
C LYS A 73 -2.55 -9.98 9.42
N LYS A 74 -2.00 -8.83 9.80
CA LYS A 74 -2.30 -8.16 11.06
C LYS A 74 -3.60 -7.34 11.00
N CYS A 75 -4.00 -6.90 9.81
CA CYS A 75 -5.23 -6.16 9.56
C CYS A 75 -6.45 -6.97 10.01
N ARG A 76 -7.25 -6.42 10.92
CA ARG A 76 -8.47 -7.08 11.41
C ARG A 76 -9.70 -6.63 10.63
N THR A 77 -9.63 -5.44 10.05
CA THR A 77 -10.68 -4.87 9.23
C THR A 77 -10.71 -5.55 7.85
N PRO A 78 -11.87 -6.04 7.37
CA PRO A 78 -11.99 -6.64 6.04
C PRO A 78 -11.73 -5.62 4.92
N LEU A 79 -10.70 -5.88 4.11
CA LEU A 79 -10.28 -5.02 3.00
C LEU A 79 -11.01 -5.39 1.71
N SER A 80 -11.57 -4.41 1.02
CA SER A 80 -12.19 -4.63 -0.30
C SER A 80 -11.22 -4.38 -1.45
N LEU A 81 -10.27 -3.48 -1.24
CA LEU A 81 -9.20 -3.12 -2.16
C LEU A 81 -8.02 -2.62 -1.33
N VAL A 82 -6.80 -2.92 -1.75
CA VAL A 82 -5.59 -2.29 -1.23
C VAL A 82 -4.96 -1.45 -2.34
N CYS A 83 -4.77 -0.17 -2.05
CA CYS A 83 -4.03 0.77 -2.88
C CYS A 83 -2.57 0.80 -2.40
N CYS A 84 -1.63 0.74 -3.34
CA CYS A 84 -0.21 0.93 -3.09
C CYS A 84 0.37 2.02 -3.98
N ASP A 85 1.52 2.56 -3.61
CA ASP A 85 2.30 3.54 -4.37
C ASP A 85 3.66 2.99 -4.82
N GLN A 86 3.92 1.70 -4.57
CA GLN A 86 5.14 1.00 -4.95
C GLN A 86 4.78 -0.23 -5.78
N ILE A 87 5.42 -0.40 -6.95
CA ILE A 87 5.09 -1.47 -7.92
C ILE A 87 5.29 -2.85 -7.29
N GLU A 88 6.31 -2.99 -6.46
CA GLU A 88 6.69 -4.22 -5.75
C GLU A 88 5.54 -4.78 -4.91
N ALA A 89 4.63 -3.92 -4.44
CA ALA A 89 3.48 -4.30 -3.64
C ALA A 89 2.36 -4.98 -4.46
N LEU A 90 2.36 -4.88 -5.80
CA LEU A 90 1.33 -5.52 -6.64
C LEU A 90 1.30 -7.05 -6.48
N VAL A 91 2.44 -7.68 -6.14
CA VAL A 91 2.53 -9.13 -5.88
C VAL A 91 1.61 -9.58 -4.72
N LEU A 92 1.25 -8.66 -3.82
CA LEU A 92 0.34 -8.92 -2.71
C LEU A 92 -1.06 -9.34 -3.19
N GLY A 93 -1.47 -8.93 -4.40
CA GLY A 93 -2.76 -9.32 -4.97
C GLY A 93 -2.90 -10.83 -5.14
N SER A 94 -1.81 -11.51 -5.50
CA SER A 94 -1.79 -12.96 -5.67
C SER A 94 -1.57 -13.73 -4.37
N THR A 95 -0.90 -13.12 -3.38
CA THR A 95 -0.47 -13.82 -2.15
C THR A 95 -1.40 -13.59 -0.96
N ALA A 96 -2.07 -12.44 -0.90
CA ALA A 96 -2.92 -12.05 0.22
C ALA A 96 -4.42 -12.28 0.01
N GLY A 97 -4.85 -12.62 -1.22
CA GLY A 97 -6.25 -12.89 -1.55
C GLY A 97 -7.17 -11.66 -1.47
N VAL A 98 -6.60 -10.46 -1.51
CA VAL A 98 -7.30 -9.18 -1.62
C VAL A 98 -6.87 -8.49 -2.91
N PRO A 99 -7.76 -7.83 -3.67
CA PRO A 99 -7.35 -7.03 -4.82
C PRO A 99 -6.35 -5.94 -4.42
N VAL A 100 -5.29 -5.80 -5.19
CA VAL A 100 -4.26 -4.76 -4.99
C VAL A 100 -4.13 -3.96 -6.28
N ALA A 101 -4.03 -2.64 -6.14
CA ALA A 101 -3.92 -1.71 -7.25
C ALA A 101 -2.85 -0.65 -6.95
N LEU A 102 -2.07 -0.28 -7.98
CA LEU A 102 -1.10 0.80 -7.87
C LEU A 102 -1.80 2.14 -8.17
N VAL A 103 -1.71 3.11 -7.26
CA VAL A 103 -2.18 4.48 -7.50
C VAL A 103 -1.10 5.21 -8.29
N THR A 104 -1.36 5.46 -9.57
CA THR A 104 -0.35 5.94 -10.53
C THR A 104 0.27 7.25 -10.06
N GLU A 105 -0.56 8.22 -9.68
CA GLU A 105 -0.14 9.56 -9.28
C GLU A 105 0.73 9.54 -8.00
N ALA A 106 0.38 8.68 -7.04
CA ALA A 106 1.18 8.48 -5.83
C ALA A 106 2.51 7.77 -6.12
N ALA A 107 2.47 6.77 -7.01
CA ALA A 107 3.66 6.05 -7.41
C ALA A 107 4.63 6.93 -8.21
N GLU A 108 4.13 7.85 -9.04
CA GLU A 108 4.97 8.79 -9.78
C GLU A 108 5.69 9.79 -8.89
N GLU A 109 5.11 10.14 -7.74
CA GLU A 109 5.76 10.99 -6.74
C GLU A 109 6.96 10.30 -6.07
N GLU A 110 6.88 8.98 -5.85
CA GLU A 110 7.92 8.21 -5.16
C GLU A 110 8.94 7.57 -6.11
N GLU A 111 8.49 6.99 -7.23
CA GLU A 111 9.30 6.18 -8.16
C GLU A 111 9.67 6.92 -9.45
N GLY A 112 9.04 8.06 -9.72
CA GLY A 112 9.06 8.72 -11.02
C GLY A 112 8.08 8.09 -12.03
N PRO A 113 8.14 8.50 -13.32
CA PRO A 113 7.10 8.17 -14.29
C PRO A 113 6.82 6.67 -14.42
N ILE A 114 5.58 6.27 -14.15
CA ILE A 114 5.14 4.88 -14.29
C ILE A 114 4.76 4.64 -15.75
N ARG A 115 5.66 3.98 -16.49
CA ARG A 115 5.46 3.74 -17.92
C ARG A 115 4.70 2.43 -18.14
N SER A 116 3.91 2.39 -19.21
CA SER A 116 3.12 1.21 -19.57
C SER A 116 3.96 -0.05 -19.82
N ASP A 117 5.23 0.10 -20.21
CA ASP A 117 6.15 -1.03 -20.39
C ASP A 117 6.68 -1.62 -19.07
N MET A 118 6.50 -0.93 -17.94
CA MET A 118 6.82 -1.44 -16.59
C MET A 118 5.72 -2.37 -16.05
N LEU A 119 4.49 -2.25 -16.57
CA LEU A 119 3.30 -2.97 -16.07
C LEU A 119 2.63 -3.75 -17.21
N VAL A 120 3.36 -4.71 -17.78
CA VAL A 120 2.85 -5.55 -18.86
C VAL A 120 1.61 -6.32 -18.39
N GLY A 121 0.52 -6.22 -19.15
CA GLY A 121 -0.74 -6.87 -18.80
C GLY A 121 -1.58 -6.10 -17.78
N ALA A 122 -1.23 -4.84 -17.48
CA ALA A 122 -2.06 -3.94 -16.69
C ALA A 122 -2.93 -3.03 -17.56
N THR A 123 -4.01 -2.55 -16.96
CA THR A 123 -4.87 -1.48 -17.49
C THR A 123 -5.17 -0.48 -16.38
N SER A 124 -5.72 0.67 -16.77
CA SER A 124 -6.11 1.73 -15.83
C SER A 124 -7.60 1.67 -15.49
N VAL A 125 -7.92 1.80 -14.20
CA VAL A 125 -9.26 1.98 -13.64
C VAL A 125 -9.28 3.29 -12.86
N LYS A 126 -10.37 4.06 -12.90
CA LYS A 126 -10.45 5.34 -12.17
C LYS A 126 -10.83 5.13 -10.70
N LEU A 127 -10.16 5.84 -9.79
CA LEU A 127 -10.58 6.00 -8.39
C LEU A 127 -10.52 7.49 -8.02
N VAL A 128 -11.69 8.14 -7.96
CA VAL A 128 -11.83 9.56 -7.60
C VAL A 128 -10.95 10.47 -8.50
N ASN A 129 -9.88 11.03 -7.94
CA ASN A 129 -8.92 11.93 -8.57
C ASN A 129 -7.66 11.22 -9.09
N ALA A 130 -7.61 9.89 -9.03
CA ALA A 130 -6.44 9.09 -9.39
C ALA A 130 -6.76 7.95 -10.36
N SER A 131 -5.71 7.39 -10.95
CA SER A 131 -5.72 6.24 -11.84
C SER A 131 -5.06 5.04 -11.16
N LEU A 132 -5.81 3.93 -11.08
CA LEU A 132 -5.36 2.65 -10.57
C LEU A 132 -4.79 1.79 -11.70
N GLN A 133 -3.52 1.37 -11.62
CA GLN A 133 -3.00 0.31 -12.48
C GLN A 133 -3.32 -1.05 -11.86
N VAL A 134 -3.97 -1.91 -12.65
CA VAL A 134 -4.46 -3.22 -12.23
C VAL A 134 -4.24 -4.27 -13.31
N PRO A 135 -4.08 -5.56 -12.95
CA PRO A 135 -4.08 -6.63 -13.94
C PRO A 135 -5.36 -6.61 -14.78
N ILE A 136 -5.25 -6.78 -16.09
CA ILE A 136 -6.39 -6.70 -17.03
C ILE A 136 -7.52 -7.65 -16.63
N GLU A 137 -7.19 -8.86 -16.16
CA GLU A 137 -8.15 -9.86 -15.71
C GLU A 137 -8.97 -9.42 -14.48
N ASN A 138 -8.45 -8.48 -13.68
CA ASN A 138 -9.09 -7.97 -12.47
C ASN A 138 -9.78 -6.61 -12.68
N ALA A 139 -9.63 -5.99 -13.86
CA ALA A 139 -10.06 -4.62 -14.12
C ALA A 139 -11.54 -4.39 -13.80
N ALA A 140 -12.43 -5.22 -14.35
CA ALA A 140 -13.88 -5.08 -14.13
C ALA A 140 -14.29 -5.26 -12.66
N ALA A 141 -13.61 -6.16 -11.93
CA ALA A 141 -13.89 -6.37 -10.52
C ALA A 141 -13.44 -5.18 -9.67
N ILE A 142 -12.25 -4.63 -9.96
CA ILE A 142 -11.71 -3.46 -9.25
C ILE A 142 -12.50 -2.21 -9.59
N GLU A 143 -12.94 -2.03 -10.85
CA GLU A 143 -13.81 -0.92 -11.25
C GLU A 143 -15.13 -0.93 -10.47
N ALA A 144 -15.78 -2.10 -10.35
CA ALA A 144 -16.99 -2.24 -9.54
C ALA A 144 -16.77 -1.96 -8.04
N ILE A 145 -15.55 -2.15 -7.52
CA ILE A 145 -15.18 -1.77 -6.15
C ILE A 145 -14.90 -0.27 -6.07
N ALA A 146 -14.16 0.31 -7.02
CA ALA A 146 -13.79 1.71 -7.07
C ALA A 146 -15.03 2.63 -7.20
N ASP A 147 -16.03 2.22 -7.99
CA ASP A 147 -17.33 2.90 -8.11
C ASP A 147 -18.10 2.99 -6.80
N ARG A 148 -17.71 2.22 -5.78
CA ARG A 148 -18.30 2.26 -4.45
C ARG A 148 -17.59 3.25 -3.53
N PHE A 149 -16.49 3.88 -3.94
CA PHE A 149 -15.74 4.87 -3.15
C PHE A 149 -15.91 6.31 -3.68
N VAL A 150 -17.07 6.64 -4.26
CA VAL A 150 -17.37 7.98 -4.80
C VAL A 150 -17.28 9.12 -3.77
N ASP A 151 -17.47 8.82 -2.48
CA ASP A 151 -17.39 9.79 -1.38
C ASP A 151 -15.98 9.92 -0.79
N LEU A 152 -15.01 9.15 -1.29
CA LEU A 152 -13.62 9.29 -0.90
C LEU A 152 -13.12 10.63 -1.47
N PRO A 153 -12.59 11.55 -0.64
CA PRO A 153 -12.23 12.89 -1.10
C PRO A 153 -11.00 12.91 -2.00
N ASP A 154 -10.01 12.05 -1.70
CA ASP A 154 -8.73 12.01 -2.36
C ASP A 154 -8.14 10.59 -2.26
N ALA A 155 -7.64 10.07 -3.38
CA ALA A 155 -7.07 8.74 -3.49
C ALA A 155 -5.53 8.71 -3.34
N VAL A 156 -4.87 9.87 -3.23
CA VAL A 156 -3.42 10.04 -3.10
C VAL A 156 -3.05 10.49 -1.68
N GLU A 157 -3.77 11.47 -1.12
CA GLU A 157 -3.52 12.02 0.23
C GLU A 157 -3.33 10.97 1.36
N PRO A 158 -4.02 9.81 1.35
CA PRO A 158 -3.83 8.81 2.40
C PRO A 158 -2.39 8.27 2.53
N PHE A 159 -1.59 8.28 1.47
CA PHE A 159 -0.20 7.84 1.55
C PHE A 159 0.66 8.82 2.36
N GLU A 160 0.44 10.13 2.21
CA GLU A 160 1.13 11.14 3.02
C GLU A 160 0.80 11.02 4.50
N ARG A 161 -0.46 10.73 4.83
CA ARG A 161 -0.86 10.46 6.23
C ARG A 161 -0.11 9.28 6.83
N ILE A 162 0.13 8.22 6.05
CA ILE A 162 0.95 7.08 6.50
C ILE A 162 2.39 7.52 6.74
N ARG A 163 2.96 8.29 5.79
CA ARG A 163 4.33 8.79 5.91
C ARG A 163 4.53 9.67 7.14
N GLU A 164 3.61 10.60 7.40
CA GLU A 164 3.63 11.45 8.59
C GLU A 164 3.51 10.65 9.88
N ALA A 165 2.58 9.69 9.95
CA ALA A 165 2.38 8.85 11.13
C ALA A 165 3.61 8.01 11.45
N ILE A 166 4.28 7.44 10.44
CA ILE A 166 5.54 6.68 10.63
C ILE A 166 6.65 7.60 11.13
N ARG A 167 6.83 8.78 10.52
CA ARG A 167 7.85 9.76 10.93
C ARG A 167 7.66 10.19 12.39
N GLU A 168 6.42 10.45 12.79
CA GLU A 168 6.08 10.81 14.17
C GLU A 168 6.42 9.66 15.14
N ALA A 169 6.02 8.43 14.82
CA ALA A 169 6.32 7.26 15.66
C ALA A 169 7.83 7.01 15.81
N GLN A 170 8.60 7.15 14.74
CA GLN A 170 10.06 7.03 14.77
C GLN A 170 10.71 8.15 15.61
N SER A 171 10.18 9.38 15.54
CA SER A 171 10.70 10.51 16.31
C SER A 171 10.53 10.31 17.83
N GLN A 172 9.40 9.72 18.24
CA GLN A 172 9.12 9.44 19.66
C GLN A 172 10.06 8.36 20.21
N ILE A 173 10.34 7.32 19.42
CA ILE A 173 11.30 6.27 19.78
C ILE A 173 12.70 6.86 19.96
N ALA A 174 13.13 7.74 19.04
CA ALA A 174 14.45 8.38 19.11
C ALA A 174 14.62 9.33 20.30
N ARG A 175 13.54 9.89 20.85
CA ARG A 175 13.57 10.74 22.05
C ARG A 175 13.55 9.94 23.36
N ALA A 176 13.10 8.68 23.30
CA ALA A 176 12.97 7.81 24.46
C ALA A 176 14.20 6.92 24.73
N GLY A 177 15.12 6.83 23.75
CA GLY A 177 16.41 6.12 23.87
C GLY A 177 17.57 7.07 24.07
#